data_AF-A0A7R7T4V2-F1
#
_entry.id   AF-A0A7R7T4V2-F1
#
_cell.length_a   1.000
_cell.length_b   1.000
_cell.length_c   1.000
_cell.angle_alpha   90.00
_cell.angle_beta   90.00
_cell.angle_gamma   90.00
#
_symmetry.space_group_name_H-M   'P 1'
#
loop_
_entity.id
_entity.type
_entity.pdbx_description
1 polymer ?
#
loop_
_entity_poly.entity_id
_entity_poly.type
_entity_poly.pdbx_seq_one_letter_code
_entity_poly.pdbx_strand_id
1 'polypeptide(L)'
;MPVGRFVAEFDISDIIVDEPERLWMRTRGGAGISKDYFDAYFVDRDKAFALSIGEVRCFEQPINPVDVMENFTPPQSYMYIGNKFERVNRAQNQLEMVV
;
A
#
# COMPACT_ATOMS: atom_id res chain seq x y z
N MET A 1 10.34 10.38 12.39
CA MET A 1 10.22 8.92 12.58
C MET A 1 8.86 8.46 12.06
N PRO A 2 8.74 7.24 11.50
CA PRO A 2 7.45 6.71 11.07
C PRO A 2 6.50 6.54 12.26
N VAL A 3 5.20 6.69 12.00
CA VAL A 3 4.14 6.62 13.03
C VAL A 3 3.94 5.20 13.57
N GLY A 4 4.31 4.16 12.81
CA GLY A 4 4.21 2.77 13.25
C GLY A 4 2.77 2.26 13.38
N ARG A 5 1.88 2.74 12.50
CA ARG A 5 0.45 2.45 12.49
C ARG A 5 -0.03 2.15 11.06
N PHE A 6 -1.09 1.37 10.91
CA PHE A 6 -1.85 1.35 9.66
C PHE A 6 -2.75 2.59 9.61
N VAL A 7 -2.64 3.37 8.54
CA VAL A 7 -3.32 4.68 8.41
C VAL A 7 -4.40 4.69 7.34
N ALA A 8 -4.30 3.77 6.37
CA ALA A 8 -5.24 3.63 5.27
C ALA A 8 -5.10 2.25 4.64
N GLU A 9 -6.08 1.90 3.82
CA GLU A 9 -5.99 0.85 2.82
C GLU A 9 -6.29 1.44 1.43
N PHE A 10 -5.93 0.70 0.38
CA PHE A 10 -6.28 1.07 -0.97
C PHE A 10 -6.46 -0.15 -1.86
N ASP A 11 -7.25 0.01 -2.92
CA ASP A 11 -7.39 -1.00 -3.96
C ASP A 11 -6.28 -0.86 -5.01
N ILE A 12 -5.80 -1.98 -5.55
CA ILE A 12 -4.92 -1.97 -6.71
C ILE A 12 -5.80 -1.81 -7.96
N SER A 13 -5.73 -0.65 -8.60
CA SER A 13 -6.53 -0.38 -9.81
C SER A 13 -5.91 -0.97 -11.07
N ASP A 14 -4.58 -1.01 -11.16
CA ASP A 14 -3.84 -1.56 -12.28
C ASP A 14 -2.41 -1.97 -11.86
N ILE A 15 -1.79 -2.85 -12.65
CA ILE A 15 -0.39 -3.22 -12.52
C ILE A 15 0.29 -2.95 -13.85
N ILE A 16 1.14 -1.91 -13.88
CA ILE A 16 1.87 -1.52 -15.08
C ILE A 16 3.26 -2.14 -15.03
N VAL A 17 3.63 -2.80 -16.13
CA VAL A 17 4.93 -3.46 -16.28
C VAL A 17 5.62 -2.95 -17.52
N ASP A 18 6.82 -2.41 -17.37
CA ASP A 18 7.57 -1.78 -18.46
C ASP A 18 9.07 -1.70 -18.15
N GLU A 19 9.86 -1.18 -19.10
CA GLU A 19 11.24 -0.73 -18.85
C GLU A 19 11.23 0.48 -17.90
N PRO A 20 12.22 0.65 -16.99
CA PRO A 20 12.18 1.69 -15.96
C PRO A 20 11.97 3.12 -16.49
N GLU A 21 12.65 3.50 -17.57
CA GLU A 21 12.54 4.86 -18.12
C GLU A 21 11.14 5.12 -18.70
N ARG A 22 10.55 4.13 -19.38
CA ARG A 22 9.18 4.24 -19.92
C ARG A 22 8.16 4.26 -18.80
N LEU A 23 8.35 3.42 -17.78
CA LEU A 23 7.50 3.39 -16.60
C LEU A 23 7.52 4.74 -15.89
N TRP A 24 8.71 5.31 -15.66
CA TRP A 24 8.87 6.61 -15.01
C TRP A 24 8.13 7.72 -15.76
N MET A 25 8.31 7.79 -17.09
CA MET A 25 7.64 8.80 -17.90
C MET A 25 6.11 8.75 -17.76
N ARG A 26 5.55 7.55 -17.56
CA ARG A 26 4.11 7.34 -17.36
C ARG A 26 3.65 7.64 -15.94
N THR A 27 4.46 7.34 -14.92
CA THR A 27 4.01 7.32 -13.50
C THR A 27 4.57 8.45 -12.64
N ARG A 28 5.57 9.21 -13.10
CA ARG A 28 6.28 10.25 -12.32
C ARG A 28 5.37 11.28 -11.64
N GLY A 29 4.20 11.58 -12.21
CA GLY A 29 3.25 12.53 -11.64
C GLY A 29 2.60 12.06 -10.32
N GLY A 30 2.53 10.74 -10.11
CA GLY A 30 1.91 10.12 -8.92
C GLY A 30 2.86 9.27 -8.08
N ALA A 31 4.14 9.15 -8.48
CA ALA A 31 5.10 8.26 -7.81
C ALA A 31 5.51 8.71 -6.40
N GLY A 32 5.38 10.01 -6.09
CA GLY A 32 5.71 10.55 -4.76
C GLY A 32 7.20 10.54 -4.39
N ILE A 33 8.09 10.24 -5.35
CA ILE A 33 9.55 10.16 -5.19
C ILE A 33 10.27 10.96 -6.28
N SER A 34 11.55 11.27 -6.08
CA SER A 34 12.39 11.90 -7.11
C SER A 34 12.85 10.91 -8.18
N LYS A 35 13.24 11.41 -9.35
CA LYS A 35 13.85 10.61 -10.42
C LYS A 35 15.14 9.94 -9.94
N ASP A 36 16.00 10.67 -9.23
CA ASP A 36 17.26 10.12 -8.72
C ASP A 36 17.04 8.91 -7.79
N TYR A 37 16.00 8.97 -6.93
CA TYR A 37 15.65 7.85 -6.07
C TYR A 37 15.12 6.65 -6.87
N PHE A 38 14.25 6.91 -7.85
CA PHE A 38 13.74 5.89 -8.76
C PHE A 38 14.87 5.20 -9.54
N ASP A 39 15.82 5.96 -10.08
CA ASP A 39 16.94 5.45 -10.87
C ASP A 39 17.90 4.61 -10.04
N ALA A 40 18.21 5.07 -8.82
CA ALA A 40 19.02 4.30 -7.89
C ALA A 40 18.35 2.96 -7.52
N TYR A 41 17.01 2.95 -7.38
CA TYR A 41 16.26 1.74 -7.06
C TYR A 41 16.24 0.72 -8.21
N PHE A 42 16.12 1.21 -9.46
CA PHE A 42 16.05 0.37 -10.66
C PHE A 42 17.37 0.23 -11.43
N VAL A 43 18.51 0.56 -10.81
CA VAL A 43 19.83 0.38 -11.43
C VAL A 43 20.03 -1.07 -11.90
N ASP A 44 20.51 -1.23 -13.13
CA ASP A 44 20.72 -2.52 -13.81
C ASP A 44 19.47 -3.42 -13.89
N ARG A 45 18.26 -2.83 -13.89
CA ARG A 45 17.00 -3.55 -14.10
C ARG A 45 16.41 -3.19 -15.45
N ASP A 46 16.08 -4.21 -16.25
CA ASP A 46 15.39 -4.03 -17.53
C ASP A 46 13.87 -4.01 -17.39
N LYS A 47 13.34 -4.27 -16.18
CA LYS A 47 11.92 -4.41 -15.92
C LYS A 47 11.54 -3.82 -14.58
N ALA A 48 10.49 -3.01 -14.58
CA ALA A 48 9.92 -2.36 -13.41
C ALA A 48 8.41 -2.58 -13.33
N PHE A 49 7.87 -2.53 -12.12
CA PHE A 49 6.46 -2.74 -11.82
C PHE A 49 5.93 -1.53 -11.04
N ALA A 50 4.81 -0.95 -11.50
CA ALA A 50 4.07 0.06 -10.76
C ALA A 50 2.70 -0.49 -10.38
N LEU A 51 2.37 -0.39 -9.09
CA LEU A 51 1.02 -0.63 -8.58
C LEU A 51 0.26 0.70 -8.61
N SER A 52 -0.78 0.78 -9.41
CA SER A 52 -1.64 1.96 -9.47
C SER A 52 -2.57 1.98 -8.27
N ILE A 53 -2.44 3.01 -7.43
CA ILE A 53 -3.32 3.22 -6.27
C ILE A 53 -4.71 3.60 -6.80
N GLY A 54 -5.71 2.79 -6.47
CA GLY A 54 -7.12 3.03 -6.76
C GLY A 54 -7.82 3.81 -5.64
N GLU A 55 -9.00 3.36 -5.23
CA GLU A 55 -9.72 3.97 -4.12
C GLU A 55 -8.90 3.87 -2.83
N VAL A 56 -8.67 5.00 -2.18
CA VAL A 56 -7.96 5.09 -0.88
C VAL A 56 -8.99 5.30 0.21
N ARG A 57 -8.96 4.44 1.23
CA ARG A 57 -9.82 4.52 2.41
C ARG A 57 -8.95 4.75 3.64
N CYS A 58 -8.93 6.00 4.11
CA CYS A 58 -8.19 6.40 5.30
C CYS A 58 -8.95 6.01 6.57
N PHE A 59 -8.25 5.52 7.58
CA PHE A 59 -8.85 5.23 8.88
C PHE A 59 -8.96 6.51 9.71
N GLU A 60 -10.12 6.73 10.33
CA GLU A 60 -10.31 7.87 11.25
C GLU A 60 -9.30 7.83 12.41
N GLN A 61 -9.00 6.62 12.90
CA GLN A 61 -7.98 6.38 13.92
C GLN A 61 -6.93 5.39 13.38
N PRO A 62 -5.65 5.77 13.34
CA PRO A 62 -4.58 4.87 12.95
C PRO A 62 -4.53 3.61 13.81
N ILE A 63 -4.50 2.45 13.17
CA ILE A 63 -4.55 1.15 13.83
C ILE A 63 -3.15 0.72 14.26
N ASN A 64 -3.00 0.27 15.50
CA ASN A 64 -1.78 -0.36 15.97
C ASN A 64 -1.70 -1.81 15.45
N PRO A 65 -0.67 -2.19 14.67
CA PRO A 65 -0.63 -3.49 14.01
C PRO A 65 -0.71 -4.69 14.97
N VAL A 66 -0.17 -4.56 16.18
CA VAL A 66 -0.19 -5.63 17.19
C VAL A 66 -1.57 -5.89 17.78
N ASP A 67 -2.50 -4.94 17.66
CA ASP A 67 -3.88 -5.10 18.14
C ASP A 67 -4.71 -5.99 17.19
N VAL A 68 -4.24 -6.15 15.95
CA VAL A 68 -4.96 -6.84 14.86
C VAL A 68 -4.20 -8.06 14.33
N MET A 69 -2.89 -8.12 14.57
CA MET A 69 -2.04 -9.23 14.16
C MET A 69 -0.99 -9.53 15.23
N GLU A 70 -1.12 -10.70 15.84
CA GLU A 70 -0.17 -11.19 16.83
C GLU A 70 1.22 -11.36 16.21
N ASN A 71 2.26 -10.95 16.95
CA ASN A 71 3.67 -11.00 16.50
C ASN A 71 3.94 -10.26 15.17
N PHE A 72 3.18 -9.19 14.89
CA PHE A 72 3.37 -8.38 13.69
C PHE A 72 4.78 -7.78 13.62
N THR A 73 5.41 -7.93 12.45
CA THR A 73 6.61 -7.21 12.05
C THR A 73 6.35 -6.59 10.67
N PRO A 74 6.65 -5.30 10.44
CA PRO A 74 6.47 -4.67 9.13
C PRO A 74 7.19 -5.48 8.04
N PRO A 75 6.49 -5.94 6.98
CA PRO A 75 7.14 -6.69 5.91
C PRO A 75 8.08 -5.78 5.11
N GLN A 76 9.19 -6.35 4.63
CA GLN A 76 10.11 -5.64 3.73
C GLN A 76 9.52 -5.45 2.32
N SER A 77 8.58 -6.31 1.91
CA SER A 77 7.83 -6.19 0.66
C SER A 77 6.33 -6.16 1.00
N TYR A 78 5.60 -7.25 0.82
CA TYR A 78 4.21 -7.40 1.22
C TYR A 78 4.01 -8.73 1.96
N MET A 79 2.88 -8.84 2.66
CA MET A 79 2.47 -10.08 3.32
C MET A 79 1.01 -10.38 2.99
N TYR A 80 0.71 -11.66 2.78
CA TYR A 80 -0.67 -12.10 2.65
C TYR A 80 -1.33 -12.15 4.02
N ILE A 81 -2.51 -11.55 4.12
CA ILE A 81 -3.36 -11.62 5.31
C ILE A 81 -4.34 -12.79 5.14
N GLY A 82 -4.47 -13.63 6.18
CA GLY A 82 -5.48 -14.69 6.20
C GLY A 82 -6.86 -14.17 6.60
N ASN A 83 -7.89 -15.01 6.45
CA ASN A 83 -9.31 -14.68 6.71
C ASN A 83 -9.60 -14.12 8.13
N LYS A 84 -8.69 -14.25 9.09
CA LYS A 84 -8.83 -13.65 10.42
C LYS A 84 -8.77 -12.11 10.40
N PHE A 85 -8.07 -11.53 9.42
CA PHE A 85 -7.86 -10.08 9.33
C PHE A 85 -9.11 -9.34 8.81
N GLU A 86 -9.98 -10.00 8.02
CA GLU A 86 -11.24 -9.40 7.54
C GLU A 86 -12.20 -8.99 8.67
N ARG A 87 -12.10 -9.63 9.84
CA ARG A 87 -12.97 -9.34 10.99
C ARG A 87 -12.71 -7.95 11.59
N VAL A 88 -11.52 -7.38 11.39
CA VAL A 88 -11.15 -6.06 11.91
C VAL A 88 -11.83 -4.96 11.08
N ASN A 89 -11.82 -5.07 9.74
CA ASN A 89 -12.47 -4.09 8.86
C ASN A 89 -14.00 -4.07 9.00
N ARG A 90 -14.65 -5.21 9.31
CA ARG A 90 -16.10 -5.24 9.51
C ARG A 90 -16.55 -4.61 10.83
N ALA A 91 -15.74 -4.69 11.88
CA ALA A 91 -16.12 -4.14 13.19
C ALA A 91 -16.15 -2.60 13.22
N GLN A 92 -15.45 -1.92 12.31
CA GLN A 92 -15.53 -0.47 12.15
C GLN A 92 -16.66 -0.02 11.19
N ASN A 93 -17.08 -0.88 10.26
CA ASN A 93 -18.18 -0.60 9.30
C ASN A 93 -19.57 -1.07 9.76
N GLN A 94 -19.73 -1.66 10.95
CA GLN A 94 -21.03 -2.17 11.42
C GLN A 94 -21.86 -1.15 12.24
N LEU A 95 -21.57 0.14 12.14
CA LEU A 95 -22.33 1.22 12.77
C LEU A 95 -23.28 1.98 11.81
N GLU A 96 -23.33 1.64 10.51
CA GLU A 96 -24.24 2.29 9.53
C GLU A 96 -25.24 1.35 8.84
N MET A 97 -25.70 0.30 9.52
CA MET A 97 -26.89 -0.43 9.05
C MET A 97 -27.88 -0.67 10.19
N VAL A 98 -28.35 0.44 10.78
CA VAL A 98 -29.65 0.52 11.45
C VAL A 98 -30.35 1.76 10.93
N VAL A 99 -31.04 1.62 9.80
CA VAL A 99 -32.38 2.19 9.55
C VAL A 99 -33.15 1.18 8.72
#